data_AF-A0A2V9LYR5-F1
#
_entry.id   AF-A0A2V9LYR5-F1
#
_cell.length_a   1.000
_cell.length_b   1.000
_cell.length_c   1.000
_cell.angle_alpha   90.00
_cell.angle_beta   90.00
_cell.angle_gamma   90.00
#
_symmetry.space_group_name_H-M   'P 1'
#
loop_
_entity.id
_entity.type
_entity.pdbx_description
1 polymer ?
#
loop_
_entity_poly.entity_id
_entity_poly.type
_entity_poly.pdbx_seq_one_letter_code
_entity_poly.pdbx_strand_id
1 'polypeptide(L)'
;MNRRRFLDLLGVTGSIACASSIQSARNVGLSGMPSARAMTPAAKDRNPIAIHPENPKYFLFRGRPLVLVAATEHNGSVINRRFDFTRYLEEAARVRQTVSRLFLLYRELQSPRNPYSPLKPESPDFVSPYPRQGPGKALDGEPTYNLDEWNPEYFDRLHRFLSSASSLARFKAIWEHSGSGLFLGCLQSALESGIGWKES
;
A
#
# COMPACT_ATOMS: atom_id res chain seq x y z
N MET A 1 20.89 -14.53 4.07
CA MET A 1 19.80 -15.40 4.57
C MET A 1 19.49 -16.59 3.66
N ASN A 2 19.33 -17.80 4.23
CA ASN A 2 18.90 -19.02 3.50
C ASN A 2 17.42 -18.91 3.07
N ARG A 3 17.08 -19.34 1.84
CA ARG A 3 15.70 -19.30 1.28
C ARG A 3 14.67 -19.93 2.22
N ARG A 4 15.01 -21.03 2.91
CA ARG A 4 14.10 -21.72 3.84
C ARG A 4 13.74 -20.82 5.03
N ARG A 5 14.75 -20.25 5.69
CA ARG A 5 14.59 -19.32 6.81
C ARG A 5 13.78 -18.07 6.44
N PHE A 6 13.91 -17.57 5.21
CA PHE A 6 13.09 -16.46 4.71
C PHE A 6 11.61 -16.85 4.53
N LEU A 7 11.33 -18.04 3.99
CA LEU A 7 9.95 -18.54 3.84
C LEU A 7 9.28 -18.82 5.19
N ASP A 8 10.05 -19.28 6.17
CA ASP A 8 9.57 -19.47 7.55
C ASP A 8 9.17 -18.13 8.19
N LEU A 9 9.99 -17.07 7.99
CA LEU A 9 9.70 -15.71 8.47
C LEU A 9 8.50 -15.05 7.80
N LEU A 10 8.18 -15.44 6.55
CA LEU A 10 6.98 -15.00 5.84
C LEU A 10 5.72 -15.79 6.24
N GLY A 11 5.84 -16.86 7.04
CA GLY A 11 4.72 -17.73 7.41
C GLY A 11 4.18 -18.57 6.23
N VAL A 12 5.01 -18.87 5.23
CA VAL A 12 4.60 -19.58 4.00
C VAL A 12 4.67 -21.11 4.14
N THR A 13 5.09 -21.65 5.28
CA THR A 13 5.10 -23.10 5.54
C THR A 13 3.71 -23.65 5.84
N GLY A 14 2.89 -23.78 4.80
CA GLY A 14 1.78 -24.72 4.79
C GLY A 14 2.30 -26.12 4.40
N SER A 15 2.76 -26.89 5.38
CA SER A 15 2.96 -28.32 5.17
C SER A 15 1.59 -29.00 5.16
N ILE A 16 1.07 -29.29 3.97
CA ILE A 16 0.08 -30.35 3.81
C ILE A 16 0.83 -31.67 4.01
N ALA A 17 0.67 -32.26 5.19
CA ALA A 17 0.98 -33.66 5.42
C ALA A 17 -0.23 -34.29 6.12
N CYS A 18 -1.18 -34.75 5.31
CA CYS A 18 -2.07 -35.83 5.71
C CYS A 18 -1.21 -37.10 5.81
N ALA A 19 -1.03 -37.61 7.02
CA ALA A 19 -0.68 -39.01 7.24
C ALA A 19 -1.24 -39.44 8.58
N SER A 20 -2.44 -40.01 8.55
CA SER A 20 -2.96 -40.89 9.58
C SER A 20 -2.14 -42.17 9.59
N SER A 21 -1.42 -42.45 10.68
CA SER A 21 -1.10 -43.82 11.10
C SER A 21 -0.67 -43.82 12.57
N ILE A 22 -1.35 -44.67 13.33
CA ILE A 22 -1.10 -45.00 14.73
C ILE A 22 0.24 -45.75 14.83
N GLN A 23 1.18 -45.29 15.67
CA GLN A 23 2.05 -46.23 16.40
C GLN A 23 2.71 -45.61 17.64
N SER A 24 2.35 -46.17 18.79
CA SER A 24 3.16 -46.57 19.95
C SER A 24 4.29 -45.66 20.47
N ALA A 25 4.11 -45.23 21.72
CA ALA A 25 5.09 -44.58 22.56
C ALA A 25 6.35 -45.45 22.79
N ARG A 26 7.52 -44.91 22.46
CA ARG A 26 8.79 -45.28 23.09
C ARG A 26 9.62 -44.02 23.32
N ASN A 27 9.96 -43.79 24.59
CA ASN A 27 10.90 -42.78 25.05
C ASN A 27 12.25 -42.95 24.37
N VAL A 28 12.66 -41.97 23.57
CA VAL A 28 14.05 -41.78 23.14
C VAL A 28 14.46 -40.38 23.59
N GLY A 29 15.44 -40.33 24.49
CA GLY A 29 16.03 -39.09 24.98
C GLY A 29 16.69 -38.32 23.83
N LEU A 30 16.36 -37.05 23.71
CA LEU A 30 17.03 -36.09 22.83
C LEU A 30 17.66 -35.01 23.70
N SER A 31 18.92 -35.25 24.07
CA SER A 31 19.85 -34.20 24.46
C SER A 31 20.10 -33.28 23.27
N GLY A 32 19.98 -31.96 23.47
CA GLY A 32 20.55 -30.96 22.57
C GLY A 32 19.58 -30.36 21.55
N MET A 33 18.55 -29.65 22.02
CA MET A 33 17.92 -28.61 21.21
C MET A 33 18.83 -27.36 21.20
N PRO A 34 19.21 -26.80 20.05
CA PRO A 34 19.88 -25.51 20.02
C PRO A 34 18.93 -24.46 20.59
N SER A 35 19.39 -23.76 21.63
CA SER A 35 18.70 -22.64 22.27
C SER A 35 18.10 -21.72 21.20
N ALA A 36 16.77 -21.66 21.15
CA ALA A 36 16.06 -20.67 20.35
C ALA A 36 16.61 -19.30 20.74
N ARG A 37 17.38 -18.67 19.85
CA ARG A 37 17.94 -17.34 20.09
C ARG A 37 16.74 -16.41 20.23
N ALA A 38 16.49 -15.97 21.46
CA ALA A 38 15.48 -14.98 21.77
C ALA A 38 15.65 -13.82 20.81
N MET A 39 14.65 -13.60 19.98
CA MET A 39 14.63 -12.51 19.02
C MET A 39 14.44 -11.25 19.86
N THR A 40 15.54 -10.51 20.08
CA THR A 40 15.51 -9.21 20.75
C THR A 40 14.42 -8.37 20.06
N PRO A 41 13.53 -7.69 20.81
CA PRO A 41 12.52 -6.86 20.17
C PRO A 41 13.26 -5.84 19.31
N ALA A 42 13.05 -5.91 18.00
CA ALA A 42 13.65 -4.97 17.08
C ALA A 42 13.22 -3.56 17.53
N ALA A 43 14.20 -2.73 17.88
CA ALA A 43 13.98 -1.31 18.12
C ALA A 43 13.07 -0.77 17.01
N LYS A 44 12.11 0.09 17.37
CA LYS A 44 11.12 0.66 16.45
C LYS A 44 11.87 1.27 15.27
N ASP A 45 11.95 0.51 14.18
CA ASP A 45 12.82 0.82 13.06
C ASP A 45 12.29 2.10 12.42
N ARG A 46 13.08 3.18 12.50
CA ARG A 46 12.63 4.52 12.06
C ARG A 46 12.38 4.57 10.55
N ASN A 47 12.85 3.58 9.81
CA ASN A 47 12.67 3.50 8.38
C ASN A 47 11.48 2.57 8.05
N PRO A 48 10.36 3.10 7.55
CA PRO A 48 9.21 2.28 7.20
C PRO A 48 9.58 1.25 6.13
N ILE A 49 10.44 1.57 5.16
CA ILE A 49 10.92 0.63 4.16
C ILE A 49 12.45 0.60 4.14
N ALA A 50 13.03 -0.58 4.07
CA ALA A 50 14.47 -0.75 3.89
C ALA A 50 14.74 -1.93 2.95
N ILE A 51 15.91 -1.94 2.32
CA ILE A 51 16.42 -3.13 1.62
C ILE A 51 16.91 -4.12 2.68
N HIS A 52 16.65 -5.41 2.50
CA HIS A 52 17.05 -6.43 3.46
C HIS A 52 18.59 -6.55 3.52
N PRO A 53 19.24 -6.43 4.70
CA PRO A 53 20.69 -6.28 4.82
C PRO A 53 21.46 -7.52 4.36
N GLU A 54 20.91 -8.73 4.56
CA GLU A 54 21.55 -9.97 4.11
C GLU A 54 21.14 -10.44 2.70
N ASN A 55 20.15 -9.80 2.07
CA ASN A 55 19.68 -10.20 0.74
C ASN A 55 19.01 -9.01 0.03
N PRO A 56 19.73 -8.29 -0.83
CA PRO A 56 19.23 -7.05 -1.41
C PRO A 56 18.04 -7.23 -2.37
N LYS A 57 17.62 -8.46 -2.67
CA LYS A 57 16.45 -8.76 -3.49
C LYS A 57 15.12 -8.66 -2.72
N TYR A 58 15.16 -8.49 -1.40
CA TYR A 58 13.97 -8.39 -0.55
C TYR A 58 13.91 -7.06 0.20
N PHE A 59 12.70 -6.69 0.59
CA PHE A 59 12.46 -5.49 1.39
C PHE A 59 12.13 -5.86 2.84
N LEU A 60 12.43 -4.93 3.75
CA LEU A 60 11.89 -4.87 5.09
C LEU A 60 10.78 -3.80 5.14
N PHE A 61 9.67 -4.13 5.80
CA PHE A 61 8.64 -3.19 6.21
C PHE A 61 8.55 -3.20 7.73
N ARG A 62 8.87 -2.07 8.39
CA ARG A 62 8.86 -1.97 9.86
C ARG A 62 9.63 -3.14 10.51
N GLY A 63 10.84 -3.40 9.99
CA GLY A 63 11.73 -4.48 10.43
C GLY A 63 11.35 -5.90 9.97
N ARG A 64 10.24 -6.11 9.24
CA ARG A 64 9.80 -7.45 8.81
C ARG A 64 10.00 -7.69 7.32
N PRO A 65 10.48 -8.88 6.90
CA PRO A 65 10.55 -9.25 5.49
C PRO A 65 9.21 -9.07 4.76
N LEU A 66 9.24 -8.46 3.57
CA LEU A 66 8.08 -8.22 2.73
C LEU A 66 8.41 -8.54 1.27
N VAL A 67 7.51 -9.27 0.62
CA VAL A 67 7.47 -9.44 -0.85
C VAL A 67 6.35 -8.57 -1.38
N LEU A 68 6.61 -7.84 -2.46
CA LEU A 68 5.64 -6.99 -3.12
C LEU A 68 4.82 -7.82 -4.11
N VAL A 69 3.52 -7.93 -3.86
CA VAL A 69 2.56 -8.70 -4.65
C VAL A 69 1.37 -7.80 -4.94
N ALA A 70 1.02 -7.67 -6.22
CA ALA A 70 0.01 -6.73 -6.68
C ALA A 70 -0.78 -7.31 -7.87
N ALA A 71 -2.08 -7.02 -7.94
CA ALA A 71 -2.82 -7.00 -9.20
C ALA A 71 -3.27 -5.56 -9.42
N THR A 72 -2.46 -4.80 -10.16
CA THR A 72 -2.62 -3.34 -10.24
C THR A 72 -3.54 -2.94 -11.39
N GLU A 73 -4.81 -2.70 -11.08
CA GLU A 73 -5.79 -2.21 -12.08
C GLU A 73 -6.54 -0.94 -11.63
N HIS A 74 -6.52 -0.61 -10.33
CA HIS A 74 -7.41 0.40 -9.76
C HIS A 74 -6.68 1.65 -9.27
N ASN A 75 -5.79 2.20 -10.11
CA ASN A 75 -4.99 3.36 -9.75
C ASN A 75 -5.82 4.67 -9.58
N GLY A 76 -7.13 4.65 -9.87
CA GLY A 76 -8.06 5.77 -9.71
C GLY A 76 -8.86 5.80 -8.40
N SER A 77 -8.53 4.95 -7.42
CA SER A 77 -9.34 4.76 -6.21
C SER A 77 -9.65 6.03 -5.41
N VAL A 78 -8.73 7.01 -5.39
CA VAL A 78 -8.91 8.28 -4.67
C VAL A 78 -9.57 9.33 -5.56
N ILE A 79 -9.19 9.44 -6.83
CA ILE A 79 -9.69 10.49 -7.72
C ILE A 79 -11.12 10.25 -8.24
N ASN A 80 -11.67 9.04 -8.07
CA ASN A 80 -13.00 8.69 -8.52
C ASN A 80 -13.94 8.55 -7.33
N ARG A 81 -14.86 9.50 -7.15
CA ARG A 81 -15.78 9.54 -6.00
C ARG A 81 -16.60 8.26 -5.86
N ARG A 82 -17.02 7.66 -6.98
CA ARG A 82 -17.84 6.44 -7.01
C ARG A 82 -17.07 5.17 -6.65
N PHE A 83 -15.74 5.21 -6.66
CA PHE A 83 -14.95 4.03 -6.36
C PHE A 83 -14.98 3.72 -4.86
N ASP A 84 -15.41 2.53 -4.47
CA ASP A 84 -15.33 2.10 -3.07
C ASP A 84 -13.96 1.50 -2.79
N PHE A 85 -13.02 2.34 -2.35
CA PHE A 85 -11.67 1.89 -2.03
C PHE A 85 -11.60 1.06 -0.75
N THR A 86 -12.61 1.13 0.13
CA THR A 86 -12.61 0.35 1.37
C THR A 86 -12.79 -1.12 1.04
N ARG A 87 -13.82 -1.44 0.24
CA ARG A 87 -14.05 -2.80 -0.26
C ARG A 87 -12.88 -3.33 -1.08
N TYR A 88 -12.29 -2.49 -1.92
CA TYR A 88 -11.09 -2.86 -2.68
C TYR A 88 -9.93 -3.25 -1.75
N LEU A 89 -9.61 -2.43 -0.74
CA LEU A 89 -8.51 -2.70 0.17
C LEU A 89 -8.77 -3.94 1.04
N GLU A 90 -10.02 -4.17 1.48
CA GLU A 90 -10.42 -5.37 2.21
C GLU A 90 -10.22 -6.63 1.37
N GLU A 91 -10.69 -6.61 0.12
CA GLU A 91 -10.54 -7.72 -0.81
C GLU A 91 -9.07 -7.99 -1.11
N ALA A 92 -8.32 -6.93 -1.37
CA ALA A 92 -6.91 -7.03 -1.65
C ALA A 92 -6.14 -7.62 -0.46
N ALA A 93 -6.49 -7.23 0.78
CA ALA A 93 -5.93 -7.81 1.99
C ALA A 93 -6.33 -9.29 2.15
N ARG A 94 -7.57 -9.65 1.81
CA ARG A 94 -8.08 -11.03 1.80
C ARG A 94 -7.26 -11.92 0.87
N VAL A 95 -6.94 -11.45 -0.34
CA VAL A 95 -6.10 -12.18 -1.32
C VAL A 95 -4.60 -11.99 -1.09
N ARG A 96 -4.19 -11.38 0.03
CA ARG A 96 -2.79 -11.20 0.46
C ARG A 96 -1.93 -10.40 -0.53
N GLN A 97 -2.52 -9.46 -1.25
CA GLN A 97 -1.74 -8.42 -1.92
C GLN A 97 -1.06 -7.54 -0.88
N THR A 98 0.13 -7.05 -1.23
CA THR A 98 0.99 -6.30 -0.31
C THR A 98 1.30 -4.89 -0.78
N VAL A 99 0.99 -4.58 -2.04
CA VAL A 99 1.18 -3.25 -2.61
C VAL A 99 0.00 -2.86 -3.50
N SER A 100 -0.44 -1.61 -3.38
CA SER A 100 -1.31 -0.94 -4.34
C SER A 100 -0.59 0.29 -4.88
N ARG A 101 -0.98 0.70 -6.09
CA ARG A 101 -0.51 1.92 -6.76
C ARG A 101 -1.69 2.87 -6.91
N LEU A 102 -1.41 4.17 -6.89
CA LEU A 102 -2.43 5.21 -6.95
C LEU A 102 -1.90 6.37 -7.79
N PHE A 103 -2.71 6.84 -8.75
CA PHE A 103 -2.47 8.10 -9.43
C PHE A 103 -3.10 9.24 -8.63
N LEU A 104 -2.29 10.25 -8.33
CA LEU A 104 -2.75 11.43 -7.58
C LEU A 104 -3.26 12.56 -8.49
N LEU A 105 -2.67 12.69 -9.67
CA LEU A 105 -2.83 13.83 -10.59
C LEU A 105 -2.93 13.36 -12.05
N TYR A 106 -3.79 12.39 -12.32
CA TYR A 106 -4.00 11.87 -13.66
C TYR A 106 -5.43 11.38 -13.82
N ARG A 107 -6.10 11.80 -14.88
CA ARG A 107 -7.41 11.28 -15.30
C ARG A 107 -7.37 10.99 -16.79
N GLU A 108 -7.97 9.88 -17.18
CA GLU A 108 -8.20 9.58 -18.58
C GLU A 108 -9.53 10.20 -19.02
N LEU A 109 -9.60 10.66 -20.26
CA LEU A 109 -10.86 11.10 -20.86
C LEU A 109 -11.68 9.90 -21.33
N GLN A 110 -12.99 10.09 -21.40
CA GLN A 110 -13.89 9.07 -21.94
C GLN A 110 -13.52 8.73 -23.39
N SER A 111 -13.37 7.44 -23.66
CA SER A 111 -13.01 6.92 -24.99
C SER A 111 -13.42 5.45 -25.11
N PRO A 112 -13.66 4.92 -26.32
CA PRO A 112 -13.95 3.49 -26.52
C PRO A 112 -12.85 2.54 -26.02
N ARG A 113 -11.59 3.00 -25.99
CA ARG A 113 -10.45 2.26 -25.45
C ARG A 113 -10.54 2.22 -23.92
N ASN A 114 -10.46 1.04 -23.29
CA ASN A 114 -10.58 0.90 -21.83
C ASN A 114 -11.88 1.58 -21.30
N PRO A 115 -13.06 1.05 -21.65
CA PRO A 115 -14.34 1.69 -21.36
C PRO A 115 -14.71 1.69 -19.87
N TYR A 116 -14.09 0.80 -19.08
CA TYR A 116 -14.37 0.66 -17.65
C TYR A 116 -13.08 0.82 -16.85
N SER A 117 -12.75 2.06 -16.49
CA SER A 117 -11.53 2.40 -15.77
C SER A 117 -11.84 3.28 -14.56
N PRO A 118 -11.33 2.95 -13.37
CA PRO A 118 -11.38 3.86 -12.23
C PRO A 118 -10.70 5.20 -12.50
N LEU A 119 -9.80 5.27 -13.50
CA LEU A 119 -9.14 6.50 -13.95
C LEU A 119 -9.99 7.37 -14.90
N LYS A 120 -11.19 6.91 -15.26
CA LYS A 120 -12.17 7.64 -16.08
C LYS A 120 -13.44 7.96 -15.29
N PRO A 121 -13.35 8.68 -14.16
CA PRO A 121 -14.55 9.20 -13.53
C PRO A 121 -15.24 10.18 -14.50
N GLU A 122 -16.56 10.20 -14.47
CA GLU A 122 -17.33 11.28 -15.07
C GLU A 122 -16.91 12.62 -14.45
N SER A 123 -17.03 13.73 -15.20
CA SER A 123 -16.62 15.05 -14.72
C SER A 123 -17.16 15.40 -13.32
N PRO A 124 -18.45 15.14 -12.99
CA PRO A 124 -18.96 15.39 -11.65
C PRO A 124 -18.34 14.49 -10.59
N ASP A 125 -17.88 13.29 -10.95
CA ASP A 125 -17.34 12.26 -10.05
C ASP A 125 -15.81 12.34 -9.89
N PHE A 126 -15.14 13.16 -10.69
CA PHE A 126 -13.70 13.38 -10.60
C PHE A 126 -13.36 14.27 -9.41
N VAL A 127 -12.43 13.78 -8.58
CA VAL A 127 -11.90 14.48 -7.41
C VAL A 127 -10.40 14.72 -7.62
N SER A 128 -9.97 15.96 -7.49
CA SER A 128 -8.58 16.40 -7.68
C SER A 128 -8.11 17.29 -6.54
N PRO A 129 -6.78 17.43 -6.32
CA PRO A 129 -6.23 18.27 -5.25
C PRO A 129 -6.65 19.73 -5.33
N TYR A 130 -6.87 20.22 -6.55
CA TYR A 130 -7.32 21.58 -6.83
C TYR A 130 -8.76 21.52 -7.37
N PRO A 131 -9.68 22.39 -6.94
CA PRO A 131 -11.04 22.41 -7.44
C PRO A 131 -11.11 22.99 -8.87
N ARG A 132 -12.08 22.54 -9.66
CA ARG A 132 -12.34 23.03 -11.04
C ARG A 132 -13.16 24.32 -10.99
N GLN A 133 -12.58 25.38 -10.44
CA GLN A 133 -13.23 26.70 -10.24
C GLN A 133 -12.42 27.87 -10.80
N GLY A 134 -11.34 27.57 -11.54
CA GLY A 134 -10.50 28.59 -12.15
C GLY A 134 -11.15 29.27 -13.37
N PRO A 135 -10.59 30.40 -13.83
CA PRO A 135 -11.11 31.13 -14.97
C PRO A 135 -10.86 30.38 -16.29
N GLY A 136 -11.87 30.34 -17.17
CA GLY A 136 -11.77 29.74 -18.49
C GLY A 136 -12.00 28.23 -18.51
N LYS A 137 -11.57 27.57 -19.60
CA LYS A 137 -11.73 26.13 -19.81
C LYS A 137 -10.37 25.46 -19.99
N ALA A 138 -10.19 24.30 -19.37
CA ALA A 138 -9.04 23.45 -19.63
C ALA A 138 -9.21 22.65 -20.94
N LEU A 139 -8.20 21.87 -21.31
CA LEU A 139 -8.17 21.09 -22.56
C LEU A 139 -9.31 20.06 -22.67
N ASP A 140 -9.91 19.68 -21.55
CA ASP A 140 -11.03 18.75 -21.47
C ASP A 140 -12.40 19.45 -21.53
N GLY A 141 -12.43 20.78 -21.72
CA GLY A 141 -13.65 21.58 -21.84
C GLY A 141 -14.31 21.98 -20.51
N GLU A 142 -13.84 21.42 -19.39
CA GLU A 142 -14.28 21.75 -18.02
C GLU A 142 -13.57 23.01 -17.51
N PRO A 143 -14.07 23.70 -16.46
CA PRO A 143 -13.41 24.88 -15.90
C PRO A 143 -11.95 24.63 -15.55
N THR A 144 -11.07 25.63 -15.58
CA THR A 144 -9.66 25.41 -15.17
C THR A 144 -9.55 25.11 -13.67
N TYR A 145 -8.39 24.65 -13.21
CA TYR A 145 -8.15 24.42 -11.79
C TYR A 145 -7.87 25.74 -11.07
N ASN A 146 -8.49 25.96 -9.91
CA ASN A 146 -8.06 27.01 -9.00
C ASN A 146 -6.85 26.49 -8.20
N LEU A 147 -5.65 27.00 -8.50
CA LEU A 147 -4.41 26.53 -7.86
C LEU A 147 -4.12 27.22 -6.53
N ASP A 148 -4.90 28.25 -6.17
CA ASP A 148 -4.77 28.98 -4.91
C ASP A 148 -5.56 28.32 -3.77
N GLU A 149 -6.38 27.31 -4.09
CA GLU A 149 -7.23 26.61 -3.14
C GLU A 149 -7.02 25.10 -3.17
N TRP A 150 -6.86 24.51 -1.98
CA TRP A 150 -6.90 23.06 -1.82
C TRP A 150 -8.33 22.55 -1.77
N ASN A 151 -8.58 21.44 -2.45
CA ASN A 151 -9.85 20.72 -2.36
C ASN A 151 -9.85 19.81 -1.10
N PRO A 152 -10.57 20.16 -0.02
CA PRO A 152 -10.56 19.38 1.22
C PRO A 152 -11.10 17.97 1.03
N GLU A 153 -12.04 17.77 0.09
CA GLU A 153 -12.60 16.45 -0.21
C GLU A 153 -11.54 15.48 -0.72
N TYR A 154 -10.65 15.96 -1.59
CA TYR A 154 -9.57 15.14 -2.14
C TYR A 154 -8.66 14.62 -1.02
N PHE A 155 -8.26 15.51 -0.10
CA PHE A 155 -7.35 15.16 0.98
C PHE A 155 -8.01 14.29 2.03
N ASP A 156 -9.27 14.55 2.41
CA ASP A 156 -10.04 13.63 3.27
C ASP A 156 -10.04 12.22 2.68
N ARG A 157 -10.38 12.12 1.40
CA ARG A 157 -10.44 10.85 0.69
C ARG A 157 -9.09 10.15 0.62
N LEU A 158 -8.02 10.88 0.36
CA LEU A 158 -6.64 10.36 0.37
C LEU A 158 -6.24 9.89 1.76
N HIS A 159 -6.52 10.66 2.81
CA HIS A 159 -6.21 10.29 4.19
C HIS A 159 -6.97 9.06 4.65
N ARG A 160 -8.25 8.95 4.28
CA ARG A 160 -9.05 7.75 4.54
C ARG A 160 -8.49 6.53 3.81
N PHE A 161 -8.12 6.67 2.54
CA PHE A 161 -7.48 5.59 1.79
C PHE A 161 -6.20 5.10 2.48
N LEU A 162 -5.29 6.02 2.84
CA LEU A 162 -4.02 5.69 3.50
C LEU A 162 -4.23 5.06 4.88
N SER A 163 -5.18 5.59 5.66
CA SER A 163 -5.50 5.07 7.00
C SER A 163 -6.09 3.66 6.92
N SER A 164 -7.03 3.42 6.00
CA SER A 164 -7.61 2.10 5.76
C SER A 164 -6.55 1.11 5.25
N ALA A 165 -5.67 1.52 4.34
CA ALA A 165 -4.58 0.66 3.86
C ALA A 165 -3.61 0.29 5.00
N SER A 166 -3.28 1.25 5.88
CA SER A 166 -2.40 1.03 7.03
C SER A 166 -3.04 0.13 8.10
N SER A 167 -4.36 0.23 8.33
CA SER A 167 -5.05 -0.57 9.35
C SER A 167 -5.21 -2.04 8.95
N LEU A 168 -5.37 -2.32 7.66
CA LEU A 168 -5.52 -3.67 7.13
C LEU A 168 -4.22 -4.50 7.16
N ALA A 169 -3.14 -3.95 7.72
CA ALA A 169 -1.88 -4.58 8.15
C ALA A 169 -1.15 -5.50 7.16
N ARG A 170 -1.63 -5.61 5.92
CA ARG A 170 -0.98 -6.33 4.81
C ARG A 170 -0.73 -5.41 3.61
N PHE A 171 -1.43 -4.28 3.52
CA PHE A 171 -1.24 -3.30 2.46
C PHE A 171 -0.16 -2.28 2.81
N LYS A 172 0.84 -2.18 1.94
CA LYS A 172 1.82 -1.13 1.93
C LYS A 172 1.79 -0.47 0.56
N ALA A 173 1.04 0.64 0.43
CA ALA A 173 1.02 1.41 -0.80
C ALA A 173 2.44 1.89 -1.13
N ILE A 174 2.92 1.61 -2.34
CA ILE A 174 4.19 2.14 -2.85
C ILE A 174 3.83 3.13 -3.95
N TRP A 175 4.29 4.36 -3.74
CA TRP A 175 3.96 5.51 -4.55
C TRP A 175 4.88 5.58 -5.76
N GLU A 176 4.33 5.84 -6.94
CA GLU A 176 5.11 6.04 -8.16
C GLU A 176 4.60 7.31 -8.86
N HIS A 177 5.49 8.29 -8.98
CA HIS A 177 5.28 9.51 -9.76
C HIS A 177 5.62 9.21 -11.22
N SER A 178 4.70 9.45 -12.14
CA SER A 178 5.02 9.44 -13.56
C SER A 178 5.81 10.71 -13.90
N GLY A 179 7.14 10.57 -14.02
CA GLY A 179 8.04 11.58 -14.60
C GLY A 179 9.26 11.89 -13.74
N SER A 180 10.38 11.23 -14.03
CA SER A 180 11.77 11.60 -13.66
C SER A 180 12.09 11.98 -12.21
N GLY A 181 12.71 11.05 -11.47
CA GLY A 181 13.66 11.35 -10.39
C GLY A 181 13.07 11.58 -8.99
N LEU A 182 13.33 10.60 -8.11
CA LEU A 182 13.59 10.71 -6.66
C LEU A 182 12.77 11.74 -5.85
N PHE A 183 11.81 11.28 -5.03
CA PHE A 183 11.60 11.83 -3.68
C PHE A 183 10.80 10.82 -2.82
N LEU A 184 11.50 9.99 -2.04
CA LEU A 184 10.92 9.20 -0.95
C LEU A 184 11.18 9.94 0.37
N GLY A 185 10.15 10.39 1.10
CA GLY A 185 10.36 10.76 2.52
C GLY A 185 9.31 11.60 3.25
N CYS A 186 8.51 12.44 2.59
CA CYS A 186 7.85 13.52 3.36
C CYS A 186 6.47 13.20 3.98
N LEU A 187 5.64 12.32 3.43
CA LEU A 187 4.21 12.30 3.86
C LEU A 187 3.94 11.47 5.12
N GLN A 188 4.67 10.38 5.36
CA GLN A 188 4.52 9.56 6.58
C GLN A 188 4.96 10.35 7.83
N SER A 189 6.01 11.17 7.70
CA SER A 189 6.47 12.04 8.79
C SER A 189 5.44 13.14 9.11
N ALA A 190 4.79 13.72 8.11
CA ALA A 190 3.75 14.74 8.30
C ALA A 190 2.50 14.20 9.02
N LEU A 191 2.13 12.94 8.78
CA LEU A 191 1.00 12.29 9.44
C LEU A 191 1.31 11.89 10.89
N GLU A 192 2.57 11.51 11.18
CA GLU A 192 2.99 11.09 12.53
C GLU A 192 3.43 12.27 13.43
N SER A 193 3.73 13.44 12.85
CA SER A 193 4.21 14.63 13.59
C SER A 193 3.11 15.56 14.10
N GLY A 194 1.84 15.30 13.83
CA GLY A 194 0.74 16.13 14.33
C GLY A 194 0.91 17.62 13.95
N ILE A 195 1.46 17.89 12.76
CA ILE A 195 1.57 19.25 12.24
C ILE A 195 0.15 19.71 11.95
N GLY A 196 -0.44 20.40 12.92
CA GLY A 196 -1.62 21.21 12.71
C GLY A 196 -1.30 22.20 11.60
N TRP A 197 -1.99 22.04 10.48
CA TRP A 197 -2.02 23.04 9.43
C TRP A 197 -2.72 24.25 10.04
N LYS A 198 -1.93 25.26 10.43
CA LYS A 198 -2.47 26.57 10.76
C LYS A 198 -3.07 27.13 9.48
N GLU A 199 -4.39 27.31 9.49
CA GLU A 199 -5.10 28.17 8.56
C GLU A 199 -4.41 29.53 8.52
N SER A 200 -3.98 29.94 7.33
CA SER A 200 -3.51 31.29 7.02
C SER A 200 -4.26 31.78 5.80
#